data_AF-A0A9P5SJT7-F1
#
_entry.id   AF-A0A9P5SJT7-F1
#
_cell.length_a   1.000
_cell.length_b   1.000
_cell.length_c   1.000
_cell.angle_alpha   90.00
_cell.angle_beta   90.00
_cell.angle_gamma   90.00
#
_symmetry.space_group_name_H-M   'P 1'
#
loop_
_entity.id
_entity.type
_entity.pdbx_description
1 polymer ?
#
loop_
_entity_poly.entity_id
_entity_poly.type
_entity_poly.pdbx_seq_one_letter_code
_entity_poly.pdbx_strand_id
1 'polypeptide(L)'
;MDLYDGANLVAESVKIGRPVIVVVPNYRLNFFGFFSCPELVEDVQSDPRLQAGYEHSTGNWGLMDQKLALEWVRQNIGVFGGQAHNITAFGESAGAVSVNYHMMIPQHRGLFEQGVIQSCAMASVPAIRPELEGRLYFDYLSDYFNIPKDLPGKDKLEILKRVPASDLGQAANSPKLRMFAPYIDGILVPEDVRKWVHRTEHYDPAIKAVIVGDMKDDGSLFVGSLASVTREGWGRVFEKYCPPDLQSQQLWKAVYGAVTTDDDAARVSKMIVDHSIFVYPEFSTLRALSKRPDLGHGFDLYQYYFERPLDAVINKVGGANKSLGAHHGNDPVFLFAPDFAQEKVFTEDEMSLSRQMQRMWIEFAHGEGASWPARITQPVDDFAYHGQVEEATVMQEDTTVTKGHASRAGKALLSLWEASEMWASAAREQRGMSGLKAGLLCIAIPPAGSWS
;
A
#
# COMPACT_ATOMS: atom_id res chain seq x y z
N MET A 1 17.91 4.85 -14.86
CA MET A 1 18.66 4.07 -13.86
C MET A 1 17.61 3.53 -12.92
N ASP A 2 17.59 2.23 -12.77
CA ASP A 2 16.41 1.54 -12.28
C ASP A 2 16.57 1.31 -10.78
N LEU A 3 15.72 1.97 -9.98
CA LEU A 3 15.74 1.91 -8.52
C LEU A 3 15.70 0.47 -7.98
N TYR A 4 14.98 -0.41 -8.69
CA TYR A 4 14.74 -1.80 -8.33
C TYR A 4 15.70 -2.79 -9.00
N ASP A 5 16.87 -2.32 -9.47
CA ASP A 5 17.94 -3.23 -9.89
C ASP A 5 18.46 -4.01 -8.67
N GLY A 6 18.23 -5.32 -8.68
CA GLY A 6 18.64 -6.23 -7.61
C GLY A 6 20.13 -6.51 -7.55
N ALA A 7 20.95 -6.02 -8.50
CA ALA A 7 22.36 -6.39 -8.62
C ALA A 7 23.17 -6.17 -7.33
N ASN A 8 23.00 -5.03 -6.67
CA ASN A 8 23.74 -4.72 -5.44
C ASN A 8 23.26 -5.56 -4.24
N LEU A 9 21.96 -5.80 -4.12
CA LEU A 9 21.41 -6.71 -3.10
C LEU A 9 21.92 -8.14 -3.29
N VAL A 10 21.93 -8.64 -4.54
CA VAL A 10 22.48 -9.95 -4.88
C VAL A 10 23.98 -10.00 -4.60
N ALA A 11 24.75 -8.97 -4.98
CA ALA A 11 26.17 -8.91 -4.71
C ALA A 11 26.47 -8.96 -3.21
N GLU A 12 25.72 -8.21 -2.39
CA GLU A 12 25.87 -8.24 -0.94
C GLU A 12 25.52 -9.62 -0.36
N SER A 13 24.45 -10.25 -0.85
CA SER A 13 24.04 -11.60 -0.44
C SER A 13 25.15 -12.65 -0.63
N VAL A 14 25.90 -12.56 -1.74
CA VAL A 14 27.04 -13.44 -2.01
C VAL A 14 28.19 -13.15 -1.05
N LYS A 15 28.51 -11.86 -0.81
CA LYS A 15 29.60 -11.46 0.10
C LYS A 15 29.37 -11.95 1.53
N ILE A 16 28.12 -11.95 2.01
CA ILE A 16 27.79 -12.37 3.37
C ILE A 16 27.52 -13.88 3.50
N GLY A 17 27.74 -14.66 2.43
CA GLY A 17 27.59 -16.11 2.42
C GLY A 17 26.15 -16.61 2.41
N ARG A 18 25.19 -15.76 2.03
CA ARG A 18 23.74 -16.04 2.01
C ARG A 18 23.15 -15.64 0.66
N PRO A 19 23.55 -16.30 -0.45
CA PRO A 19 23.12 -15.89 -1.78
C PRO A 19 21.58 -15.91 -1.91
N VAL A 20 21.04 -14.91 -2.62
CA VAL A 20 19.60 -14.83 -2.95
C VAL A 20 19.40 -14.70 -4.46
N ILE A 21 18.20 -15.04 -4.91
CA ILE A 21 17.74 -14.75 -6.27
C ILE A 21 16.67 -13.67 -6.18
N VAL A 22 16.88 -12.56 -6.89
CA VAL A 22 15.90 -11.48 -6.98
C VAL A 22 15.12 -11.65 -8.29
N VAL A 23 13.80 -11.66 -8.20
CA VAL A 23 12.89 -11.73 -9.35
C VAL A 23 12.00 -10.49 -9.33
N VAL A 24 11.95 -9.75 -10.44
CA VAL A 24 11.15 -8.53 -10.59
C VAL A 24 10.17 -8.70 -11.75
N PRO A 25 8.95 -9.19 -11.51
CA PRO A 25 7.96 -9.36 -12.56
C PRO A 25 7.22 -8.04 -12.87
N ASN A 26 6.82 -7.89 -14.13
CA ASN A 26 5.85 -6.86 -14.51
C ASN A 26 4.42 -7.38 -14.30
N TYR A 27 3.49 -6.47 -14.00
CA TYR A 27 2.05 -6.74 -13.95
C TYR A 27 1.29 -5.56 -14.57
N ARG A 28 0.08 -5.79 -15.08
CA ARG A 28 -0.73 -4.70 -15.62
C ARG A 28 -1.10 -3.70 -14.53
N LEU A 29 -0.93 -2.42 -14.84
CA LEU A 29 -1.19 -1.29 -13.94
C LEU A 29 -2.43 -0.51 -14.37
N ASN A 30 -2.90 0.37 -13.48
CA ASN A 30 -3.90 1.40 -13.78
C ASN A 30 -5.16 0.77 -14.42
N PHE A 31 -5.79 1.45 -15.37
CA PHE A 31 -6.94 0.96 -16.15
C PHE A 31 -6.74 -0.47 -16.69
N PHE A 32 -5.55 -0.82 -17.16
CA PHE A 32 -5.31 -2.15 -17.76
C PHE A 32 -5.27 -3.29 -16.74
N GLY A 33 -4.82 -3.00 -15.53
CA GLY A 33 -4.73 -3.99 -14.44
C GLY A 33 -5.98 -4.04 -13.58
N PHE A 34 -6.67 -2.91 -13.46
CA PHE A 34 -7.63 -2.67 -12.40
C PHE A 34 -8.78 -1.80 -12.92
N PHE A 35 -9.31 -2.07 -14.11
CA PHE A 35 -10.61 -1.52 -14.51
C PHE A 35 -11.67 -2.62 -14.45
N SER A 36 -12.82 -2.30 -13.86
CA SER A 36 -14.02 -3.12 -13.95
C SER A 36 -15.26 -2.24 -13.88
N CYS A 37 -16.31 -2.64 -14.59
CA CYS A 37 -17.63 -2.00 -14.59
C CYS A 37 -18.69 -3.08 -14.88
N PRO A 38 -19.99 -2.81 -14.65
CA PRO A 38 -21.03 -3.82 -14.82
C PRO A 38 -21.10 -4.39 -16.25
N GLU A 39 -20.84 -3.59 -17.29
CA GLU A 39 -20.78 -4.06 -18.68
C GLU A 39 -19.62 -5.04 -18.89
N LEU A 40 -18.46 -4.78 -18.29
CA LEU A 40 -17.31 -5.69 -18.40
C LEU A 40 -17.57 -6.99 -17.64
N VAL A 41 -18.24 -6.90 -16.48
CA VAL A 41 -18.68 -8.08 -15.72
C VAL A 41 -19.62 -8.94 -16.56
N GLU A 42 -20.66 -8.34 -17.15
CA GLU A 42 -21.61 -9.04 -18.02
C GLU A 42 -20.93 -9.66 -19.26
N ASP A 43 -20.02 -8.92 -19.88
CA ASP A 43 -19.25 -9.37 -21.04
C ASP A 43 -18.41 -10.61 -20.73
N VAL A 44 -17.60 -10.59 -19.66
CA VAL A 44 -16.80 -11.73 -19.21
C VAL A 44 -17.70 -12.90 -18.79
N GLN A 45 -18.84 -12.64 -18.17
CA GLN A 45 -19.79 -13.68 -17.78
C GLN A 45 -20.47 -14.35 -18.99
N SER A 46 -20.66 -13.61 -20.08
CA SER A 46 -21.35 -14.09 -21.29
C SER A 46 -20.46 -14.91 -22.23
N ASP A 47 -19.13 -14.82 -22.12
CA ASP A 47 -18.18 -15.54 -22.97
C ASP A 47 -17.37 -16.57 -22.16
N PRO A 48 -17.67 -17.88 -22.28
CA PRO A 48 -16.93 -18.94 -21.58
C PRO A 48 -15.42 -18.94 -21.84
N ARG A 49 -14.96 -18.37 -22.97
CA ARG A 49 -13.53 -18.27 -23.29
C ARG A 49 -12.82 -17.25 -22.40
N LEU A 50 -13.51 -16.19 -21.99
CA LEU A 50 -12.98 -15.14 -21.10
C LEU A 50 -12.98 -15.58 -19.63
N GLN A 51 -13.73 -16.63 -19.30
CA GLN A 51 -13.74 -17.23 -17.97
C GLN A 51 -12.58 -18.22 -17.74
N ALA A 52 -11.99 -18.76 -18.81
CA ALA A 52 -10.92 -19.74 -18.73
C ALA A 52 -9.58 -19.05 -18.40
N GLY A 53 -8.90 -19.51 -17.34
CA GLY A 53 -7.51 -19.13 -17.02
C GLY A 53 -7.34 -18.06 -15.93
N TYR A 54 -8.37 -17.27 -15.62
CA TYR A 54 -8.32 -16.21 -14.58
C TYR A 54 -9.30 -16.43 -13.44
N GLU A 55 -9.62 -17.69 -13.12
CA GLU A 55 -10.54 -18.05 -12.02
C GLU A 55 -11.90 -17.33 -12.11
N HIS A 56 -12.41 -17.10 -13.33
CA HIS A 56 -13.63 -16.33 -13.56
C HIS A 56 -13.60 -14.86 -13.12
N SER A 57 -12.43 -14.30 -12.77
CA SER A 57 -12.32 -12.88 -12.40
C SER A 57 -12.74 -11.95 -13.54
N THR A 58 -13.47 -10.89 -13.19
CA THR A 58 -14.01 -9.88 -14.10
C THR A 58 -13.29 -8.53 -13.97
N GLY A 59 -12.06 -8.57 -13.43
CA GLY A 59 -11.23 -7.43 -13.07
C GLY A 59 -9.93 -7.94 -12.45
N ASN A 60 -9.31 -7.15 -11.56
CA ASN A 60 -8.14 -7.58 -10.77
C ASN A 60 -6.99 -8.21 -11.57
N TRP A 61 -6.89 -7.88 -12.85
CA TRP A 61 -5.94 -8.44 -13.79
C TRP A 61 -4.49 -8.24 -13.34
N GLY A 62 -4.19 -7.11 -12.69
CA GLY A 62 -2.89 -6.86 -12.09
C GLY A 62 -2.54 -7.85 -10.97
N LEU A 63 -3.49 -8.17 -10.08
CA LEU A 63 -3.31 -9.22 -9.05
C LEU A 63 -3.13 -10.59 -9.69
N MET A 64 -3.86 -10.88 -10.76
CA MET A 64 -3.74 -12.16 -11.47
C MET A 64 -2.41 -12.30 -12.20
N ASP A 65 -1.87 -11.22 -12.78
CA ASP A 65 -0.54 -11.22 -13.38
C ASP A 65 0.53 -11.49 -12.31
N GLN A 66 0.41 -10.86 -11.14
CA GLN A 66 1.30 -11.11 -10.00
C GLN A 66 1.18 -12.55 -9.48
N LYS A 67 -0.03 -13.09 -9.39
CA LYS A 67 -0.29 -14.49 -9.05
C LYS A 67 0.43 -15.43 -10.02
N LEU A 68 0.25 -15.23 -11.32
CA LEU A 68 0.92 -16.03 -12.36
C LEU A 68 2.45 -15.93 -12.27
N ALA A 69 2.99 -14.75 -11.95
CA ALA A 69 4.42 -14.59 -11.73
C ALA A 69 4.91 -15.37 -10.51
N LEU A 70 4.19 -15.32 -9.38
CA LEU A 70 4.52 -16.10 -8.18
C LEU A 70 4.42 -17.62 -8.44
N GLU A 71 3.39 -18.07 -9.16
CA GLU A 71 3.26 -19.47 -9.60
C GLU A 71 4.44 -19.88 -10.48
N TRP A 72 4.83 -19.03 -11.44
CA TRP A 72 5.98 -19.28 -12.29
C TRP A 72 7.26 -19.37 -11.46
N VAL A 73 7.51 -18.45 -10.52
CA VAL A 73 8.67 -18.51 -9.63
C VAL A 73 8.67 -19.82 -8.86
N ARG A 74 7.57 -20.16 -8.19
CA ARG A 74 7.45 -21.41 -7.42
C ARG A 74 7.71 -22.65 -8.28
N GLN A 75 7.26 -22.67 -9.53
CA GLN A 75 7.46 -23.81 -10.43
C GLN A 75 8.86 -23.89 -11.04
N ASN A 76 9.54 -22.75 -11.25
CA ASN A 76 10.74 -22.67 -12.09
C ASN A 76 12.02 -22.27 -11.34
N ILE A 77 11.93 -21.66 -10.15
CA ILE A 77 13.09 -21.07 -9.47
C ILE A 77 14.18 -22.09 -9.13
N GLY A 78 13.81 -23.38 -9.01
CA GLY A 78 14.77 -24.48 -8.83
C GLY A 78 15.79 -24.61 -9.96
N VAL A 79 15.42 -24.27 -11.21
CA VAL A 79 16.34 -24.28 -12.36
C VAL A 79 17.40 -23.19 -12.24
N PHE A 80 17.08 -22.11 -11.53
CA PHE A 80 18.01 -21.00 -11.26
C PHE A 80 18.81 -21.20 -9.96
N GLY A 81 18.64 -22.34 -9.28
CA GLY A 81 19.30 -22.65 -8.02
C GLY A 81 18.57 -22.16 -6.76
N GLY A 82 17.35 -21.64 -6.89
CA GLY A 82 16.53 -21.22 -5.75
C GLY A 82 15.67 -22.34 -5.17
N GLN A 83 14.93 -22.03 -4.11
CA GLN A 83 14.09 -22.99 -3.39
C GLN A 83 12.62 -22.60 -3.52
N ALA A 84 11.80 -23.48 -4.11
CA ALA A 84 10.37 -23.24 -4.31
C ALA A 84 9.56 -23.11 -3.01
N HIS A 85 10.11 -23.59 -1.89
CA HIS A 85 9.54 -23.48 -0.54
C HIS A 85 10.29 -22.46 0.31
N ASN A 86 11.04 -21.54 -0.31
CA ASN A 86 11.62 -20.39 0.39
C ASN A 86 11.51 -19.17 -0.54
N ILE A 87 10.28 -18.68 -0.67
CA ILE A 87 9.97 -17.51 -1.50
C ILE A 87 9.53 -16.40 -0.55
N THR A 88 10.22 -15.26 -0.66
CA THR A 88 9.86 -14.00 -0.02
C THR A 88 9.23 -13.08 -1.04
N ALA A 89 7.95 -12.76 -0.87
CA ALA A 89 7.31 -11.70 -1.62
C ALA A 89 7.48 -10.38 -0.86
N PHE A 90 8.11 -9.39 -1.49
CA PHE A 90 8.27 -8.06 -0.91
C PHE A 90 7.89 -6.99 -1.91
N GLY A 91 7.32 -5.91 -1.41
CA GLY A 91 6.93 -4.78 -2.22
C GLY A 91 6.86 -3.50 -1.40
N GLU A 92 6.89 -2.40 -2.13
CA GLU A 92 6.73 -1.05 -1.59
C GLU A 92 5.43 -0.44 -2.13
N SER A 93 4.73 0.35 -1.30
CA SER A 93 3.51 1.06 -1.69
C SER A 93 2.43 0.13 -2.26
N ALA A 94 1.97 0.35 -3.49
CA ALA A 94 1.03 -0.54 -4.17
C ALA A 94 1.54 -2.00 -4.31
N GLY A 95 2.87 -2.20 -4.34
CA GLY A 95 3.48 -3.53 -4.27
C GLY A 95 3.28 -4.18 -2.90
N ALA A 96 3.45 -3.41 -1.81
CA ALA A 96 3.19 -3.86 -0.44
C ALA A 96 1.71 -4.21 -0.22
N VAL A 97 0.80 -3.37 -0.74
CA VAL A 97 -0.64 -3.65 -0.82
C VAL A 97 -0.89 -4.99 -1.52
N SER A 98 -0.23 -5.23 -2.65
CA SER A 98 -0.36 -6.47 -3.43
C SER A 98 0.12 -7.70 -2.65
N VAL A 99 1.29 -7.61 -1.99
CA VAL A 99 1.80 -8.67 -1.09
C VAL A 99 0.76 -9.00 -0.02
N ASN A 100 0.17 -7.98 0.62
CA ASN A 100 -0.85 -8.18 1.63
C ASN A 100 -2.14 -8.82 1.07
N TYR A 101 -2.58 -8.45 -0.14
CA TYR A 101 -3.68 -9.15 -0.83
C TYR A 101 -3.34 -10.62 -1.07
N HIS A 102 -2.15 -10.94 -1.58
CA HIS A 102 -1.76 -12.33 -1.82
C HIS A 102 -1.64 -13.16 -0.54
N MET A 103 -1.35 -12.54 0.61
CA MET A 103 -1.40 -13.21 1.91
C MET A 103 -2.83 -13.57 2.36
N MET A 104 -3.87 -12.99 1.78
CA MET A 104 -5.25 -13.14 2.27
C MET A 104 -6.21 -13.79 1.27
N ILE A 105 -5.98 -13.62 -0.04
CA ILE A 105 -6.82 -14.22 -1.08
C ILE A 105 -6.74 -15.76 -0.96
N PRO A 106 -7.85 -16.47 -0.69
CA PRO A 106 -7.82 -17.91 -0.43
C PRO A 106 -7.20 -18.74 -1.56
N GLN A 107 -7.42 -18.33 -2.82
CA GLN A 107 -6.90 -18.98 -4.02
C GLN A 107 -5.39 -18.73 -4.22
N HIS A 108 -4.81 -17.78 -3.49
CA HIS A 108 -3.38 -17.43 -3.55
C HIS A 108 -2.57 -18.09 -2.41
N ARG A 109 -3.21 -18.94 -1.60
CA ARG A 109 -2.53 -19.61 -0.49
C ARG A 109 -1.41 -20.52 -0.97
N GLY A 110 -0.28 -20.45 -0.28
CA GLY A 110 0.92 -21.21 -0.57
C GLY A 110 1.72 -20.69 -1.76
N LEU A 111 1.52 -19.46 -2.24
CA LEU A 111 2.37 -18.92 -3.31
C LEU A 111 3.78 -18.55 -2.83
N PHE A 112 3.90 -18.09 -1.58
CA PHE A 112 5.15 -17.76 -0.92
C PHE A 112 5.03 -18.05 0.58
N GLU A 113 6.16 -18.02 1.30
CA GLU A 113 6.18 -18.31 2.74
C GLU A 113 6.56 -17.10 3.58
N GLN A 114 7.07 -16.03 2.97
CA GLN A 114 7.48 -14.83 3.69
C GLN A 114 7.01 -13.57 2.97
N GLY A 115 6.51 -12.59 3.73
CA GLY A 115 5.99 -11.33 3.21
C GLY A 115 6.75 -10.13 3.75
N VAL A 116 6.98 -9.11 2.93
CA VAL A 116 7.46 -7.80 3.39
C VAL A 116 6.56 -6.70 2.83
N ILE A 117 6.02 -5.89 3.74
CA ILE A 117 5.06 -4.83 3.48
C ILE A 117 5.76 -3.51 3.82
N GLN A 118 6.18 -2.76 2.80
CA GLN A 118 6.90 -1.48 2.95
C GLN A 118 5.99 -0.31 2.54
N SER A 119 5.52 0.46 3.51
CA SER A 119 4.75 1.68 3.30
C SER A 119 3.58 1.54 2.33
N CYS A 120 2.76 0.49 2.53
CA CYS A 120 1.29 0.51 2.55
C CYS A 120 0.74 -0.92 2.72
N ALA A 121 -0.40 -1.06 3.37
CA ALA A 121 -1.10 -2.34 3.53
C ALA A 121 -2.44 -2.36 2.80
N MET A 122 -3.10 -3.51 2.74
CA MET A 122 -4.33 -3.72 1.97
C MET A 122 -5.45 -2.71 2.29
N ALA A 123 -5.60 -2.31 3.55
CA ALA A 123 -6.61 -1.34 3.98
C ALA A 123 -6.29 0.11 3.56
N SER A 124 -5.04 0.39 3.16
CA SER A 124 -4.66 1.65 2.53
C SER A 124 -5.48 1.77 1.26
N VAL A 125 -5.38 0.84 0.31
CA VAL A 125 -6.08 0.90 -0.98
C VAL A 125 -7.23 -0.12 -1.02
N PRO A 126 -8.37 0.17 -0.38
CA PRO A 126 -9.47 -0.78 -0.30
C PRO A 126 -10.11 -0.96 -1.66
N ALA A 127 -10.60 -2.18 -1.88
CA ALA A 127 -11.23 -2.53 -3.15
C ALA A 127 -12.41 -1.61 -3.51
N ILE A 128 -12.58 -1.34 -4.80
CA ILE A 128 -13.66 -0.52 -5.35
C ILE A 128 -14.79 -1.38 -5.93
N ARG A 129 -15.95 -0.77 -6.18
CA ARG A 129 -17.15 -1.49 -6.62
C ARG A 129 -17.42 -1.22 -8.10
N PRO A 130 -17.59 -2.26 -8.93
CA PRO A 130 -17.94 -2.06 -10.33
C PRO A 130 -19.18 -1.17 -10.50
N GLU A 131 -20.21 -1.36 -9.69
CA GLU A 131 -21.50 -0.67 -9.80
C GLU A 131 -21.47 0.80 -9.38
N LEU A 132 -20.41 1.24 -8.70
CA LEU A 132 -20.27 2.59 -8.18
C LEU A 132 -19.09 3.31 -8.82
N GLU A 133 -17.86 3.01 -8.40
CA GLU A 133 -16.66 3.64 -8.98
C GLU A 133 -16.43 3.18 -10.42
N GLY A 134 -16.61 1.89 -10.71
CA GLY A 134 -16.46 1.34 -12.06
C GLY A 134 -17.41 1.97 -13.08
N ARG A 135 -18.68 2.17 -12.69
CA ARG A 135 -19.69 2.88 -13.47
C ARG A 135 -19.26 4.31 -13.79
N LEU A 136 -18.79 5.06 -12.79
CA LEU A 136 -18.31 6.43 -13.00
C LEU A 136 -17.14 6.48 -13.99
N TYR A 137 -16.22 5.52 -13.89
CA TYR A 137 -15.07 5.44 -14.79
C TYR A 137 -15.49 5.09 -16.21
N PHE A 138 -16.40 4.13 -16.38
CA PHE A 138 -16.95 3.74 -17.68
C PHE A 138 -17.69 4.89 -18.37
N ASP A 139 -18.52 5.62 -17.62
CA ASP A 139 -19.27 6.77 -18.14
C ASP A 139 -18.33 7.90 -18.54
N TYR A 140 -17.30 8.17 -17.72
CA TYR A 140 -16.27 9.16 -18.03
C TYR A 140 -15.53 8.83 -19.33
N LEU A 141 -15.07 7.58 -19.49
CA LEU A 141 -14.35 7.15 -20.69
C LEU A 141 -15.26 7.19 -21.92
N SER A 142 -16.52 6.79 -21.78
CA SER A 142 -17.51 6.89 -22.85
C SER A 142 -17.69 8.34 -23.32
N ASP A 143 -17.83 9.29 -22.39
CA ASP A 143 -17.92 10.72 -22.69
C ASP A 143 -16.60 11.25 -23.30
N TYR A 144 -15.44 10.84 -22.78
CA TYR A 144 -14.12 11.27 -23.26
C TYR A 144 -13.90 10.90 -24.74
N PHE A 145 -14.30 9.70 -25.14
CA PHE A 145 -14.19 9.22 -26.52
C PHE A 145 -15.41 9.56 -27.39
N ASN A 146 -16.31 10.42 -26.91
CA ASN A 146 -17.53 10.83 -27.62
C ASN A 146 -18.40 9.66 -28.08
N ILE A 147 -18.47 8.60 -27.28
CA ILE A 147 -19.32 7.43 -27.56
C ILE A 147 -20.79 7.85 -27.41
N PRO A 148 -21.66 7.59 -28.40
CA PRO A 148 -23.06 8.01 -28.32
C PRO A 148 -23.78 7.47 -27.07
N LYS A 149 -24.50 8.35 -26.38
CA LYS A 149 -25.09 8.07 -25.04
C LYS A 149 -26.23 7.06 -25.09
N ASP A 150 -26.92 6.98 -26.21
CA ASP A 150 -28.05 6.10 -26.49
C ASP A 150 -27.64 4.67 -26.85
N LEU A 151 -26.35 4.41 -27.09
CA LEU A 151 -25.88 3.04 -27.34
C LEU A 151 -26.07 2.15 -26.11
N PRO A 152 -26.45 0.87 -26.30
CA PRO A 152 -26.38 -0.15 -25.27
C PRO A 152 -24.98 -0.23 -24.65
N GLY A 153 -24.90 -0.53 -23.35
CA GLY A 153 -23.62 -0.61 -22.62
C GLY A 153 -22.63 -1.59 -23.25
N LYS A 154 -23.12 -2.73 -23.74
CA LYS A 154 -22.32 -3.71 -24.49
C LYS A 154 -21.65 -3.10 -25.73
N ASP A 155 -22.38 -2.31 -26.51
CA ASP A 155 -21.86 -1.70 -27.73
C ASP A 155 -20.84 -0.59 -27.39
N LYS A 156 -21.07 0.16 -26.30
CA LYS A 156 -20.09 1.12 -25.78
C LYS A 156 -18.79 0.43 -25.35
N LEU A 157 -18.89 -0.70 -24.65
CA LEU A 157 -17.73 -1.49 -24.24
C LEU A 157 -16.95 -2.02 -25.46
N GLU A 158 -17.62 -2.51 -26.49
CA GLU A 158 -16.98 -2.96 -27.72
C GLU A 158 -16.26 -1.84 -28.47
N ILE A 159 -16.76 -0.60 -28.41
CA ILE A 159 -16.06 0.57 -28.92
C ILE A 159 -14.80 0.84 -28.07
N LEU A 160 -14.92 0.86 -26.74
CA LEU A 160 -13.78 1.08 -25.84
C LEU A 160 -12.66 0.05 -26.04
N LYS A 161 -12.98 -1.23 -26.24
CA LYS A 161 -12.01 -2.30 -26.53
C LYS A 161 -11.20 -2.08 -27.81
N ARG A 162 -11.70 -1.25 -28.74
CA ARG A 162 -11.03 -0.92 -30.01
C ARG A 162 -10.22 0.37 -29.94
N VAL A 163 -10.36 1.16 -28.87
CA VAL A 163 -9.57 2.37 -28.66
C VAL A 163 -8.10 1.96 -28.47
N PRO A 164 -7.13 2.66 -29.10
CA PRO A 164 -5.71 2.40 -28.87
C PRO A 164 -5.36 2.47 -27.38
N ALA A 165 -4.53 1.54 -26.91
CA ALA A 165 -4.12 1.48 -25.51
C ALA A 165 -3.43 2.78 -25.03
N SER A 166 -2.68 3.46 -25.89
CA SER A 166 -2.09 4.77 -25.57
C SER A 166 -3.15 5.81 -25.17
N ASP A 167 -4.26 5.83 -25.90
CA ASP A 167 -5.30 6.84 -25.76
C ASP A 167 -6.16 6.54 -24.54
N LEU A 168 -6.48 5.25 -24.31
CA LEU A 168 -7.09 4.79 -23.06
C LEU A 168 -6.22 5.13 -21.85
N GLY A 169 -4.91 4.89 -21.94
CA GLY A 169 -3.96 5.23 -20.88
C GLY A 169 -3.93 6.73 -20.58
N GLN A 170 -3.97 7.58 -21.62
CA GLN A 170 -4.04 9.02 -21.46
C GLN A 170 -5.35 9.47 -20.80
N ALA A 171 -6.49 8.92 -21.24
CA ALA A 171 -7.79 9.20 -20.66
C ALA A 171 -7.88 8.75 -19.19
N ALA A 172 -7.30 7.59 -18.87
CA ALA A 172 -7.25 7.01 -17.53
C ALA A 172 -6.44 7.87 -16.53
N ASN A 173 -5.50 8.69 -17.01
CA ASN A 173 -4.73 9.61 -16.17
C ASN A 173 -5.46 10.93 -15.84
N SER A 174 -6.74 11.01 -16.19
CA SER A 174 -7.56 12.20 -15.92
C SER A 174 -7.77 12.43 -14.43
N PRO A 175 -7.70 13.69 -13.96
CA PRO A 175 -7.98 13.99 -12.57
C PRO A 175 -9.45 13.83 -12.18
N LYS A 176 -10.34 13.58 -13.15
CA LYS A 176 -11.75 13.26 -12.91
C LYS A 176 -11.98 11.81 -12.49
N LEU A 177 -11.02 10.94 -12.79
CA LEU A 177 -11.01 9.56 -12.34
C LEU A 177 -10.31 9.48 -10.97
N ARG A 178 -10.62 8.46 -10.18
CA ARG A 178 -9.85 8.21 -8.94
C ARG A 178 -8.79 7.16 -9.23
N MET A 179 -8.02 6.82 -8.21
CA MET A 179 -7.08 5.71 -8.28
C MET A 179 -7.80 4.43 -8.70
N PHE A 180 -7.19 3.71 -9.65
CA PHE A 180 -7.57 2.34 -9.96
C PHE A 180 -6.97 1.43 -8.91
N ALA A 181 -7.82 0.61 -8.29
CA ALA A 181 -7.53 -0.27 -7.18
C ALA A 181 -8.15 -1.64 -7.47
N PRO A 182 -7.83 -2.69 -6.70
CA PRO A 182 -8.57 -3.95 -6.76
C PRO A 182 -10.10 -3.73 -6.65
N TYR A 183 -10.91 -4.65 -7.16
CA TYR A 183 -12.37 -4.59 -7.13
C TYR A 183 -12.93 -5.73 -6.31
N ILE A 184 -14.08 -5.49 -5.67
CA ILE A 184 -14.90 -6.53 -5.10
C ILE A 184 -15.56 -7.27 -6.27
N ASP A 185 -14.94 -8.36 -6.71
CA ASP A 185 -15.41 -9.20 -7.83
C ASP A 185 -16.26 -10.38 -7.36
N GLY A 186 -16.38 -10.58 -6.03
CA GLY A 186 -17.14 -11.70 -5.46
C GLY A 186 -16.40 -13.04 -5.57
N ILE A 187 -15.17 -13.05 -6.11
CA ILE A 187 -14.42 -14.27 -6.44
C ILE A 187 -13.05 -14.24 -5.77
N LEU A 188 -12.13 -13.36 -6.22
CA LEU A 188 -10.81 -13.18 -5.64
C LEU A 188 -10.90 -12.27 -4.42
N VAL A 189 -11.65 -11.18 -4.55
CA VAL A 189 -11.93 -10.22 -3.49
C VAL A 189 -13.44 -10.28 -3.23
N PRO A 190 -13.90 -11.15 -2.32
CA PRO A 190 -15.31 -11.46 -2.18
C PRO A 190 -16.12 -10.31 -1.55
N GLU A 191 -15.49 -9.53 -0.67
CA GLU A 191 -16.10 -8.42 0.01
C GLU A 191 -15.07 -7.34 0.38
N ASP A 192 -15.55 -6.29 1.04
CA ASP A 192 -14.74 -5.16 1.47
C ASP A 192 -13.57 -5.58 2.36
N VAL A 193 -12.34 -5.26 1.93
CA VAL A 193 -11.08 -5.65 2.60
C VAL A 193 -10.97 -5.26 4.06
N ARG A 194 -11.64 -4.16 4.43
CA ARG A 194 -11.67 -3.64 5.80
C ARG A 194 -12.43 -4.56 6.77
N LYS A 195 -13.30 -5.45 6.27
CA LYS A 195 -14.02 -6.42 7.10
C LYS A 195 -13.15 -7.60 7.54
N TRP A 196 -12.02 -7.82 6.89
CA TRP A 196 -11.21 -9.02 7.12
C TRP A 196 -9.72 -8.77 7.37
N VAL A 197 -9.17 -7.60 7.02
CA VAL A 197 -7.76 -7.25 7.32
C VAL A 197 -7.40 -7.42 8.80
N HIS A 198 -8.39 -7.22 9.69
CA HIS A 198 -8.26 -7.31 11.14
C HIS A 198 -8.36 -8.73 11.71
N ARG A 199 -8.71 -9.74 10.90
CA ARG A 199 -8.98 -11.09 11.40
C ARG A 199 -7.92 -12.08 10.90
N THR A 200 -7.23 -12.67 11.86
CA THR A 200 -6.05 -13.52 11.63
C THR A 200 -6.36 -14.75 10.77
N GLU A 201 -7.59 -15.27 10.85
CA GLU A 201 -8.03 -16.48 10.13
C GLU A 201 -8.08 -16.34 8.60
N HIS A 202 -8.06 -15.09 8.09
CA HIS A 202 -8.03 -14.84 6.66
C HIS A 202 -6.63 -14.88 6.07
N TYR A 203 -5.61 -14.65 6.89
CA TYR A 203 -4.23 -14.76 6.44
C TYR A 203 -3.87 -16.21 6.17
N ASP A 204 -3.05 -16.41 5.14
CA ASP A 204 -2.57 -17.72 4.73
C ASP A 204 -1.70 -18.35 5.84
N PRO A 205 -2.10 -19.51 6.39
CA PRO A 205 -1.31 -20.19 7.41
C PRO A 205 0.05 -20.68 6.91
N ALA A 206 0.29 -20.75 5.59
CA ALA A 206 1.59 -21.11 5.03
C ALA A 206 2.65 -20.00 5.17
N ILE A 207 2.24 -18.76 5.48
CA ILE A 207 3.17 -17.67 5.74
C ILE A 207 3.88 -17.91 7.08
N LYS A 208 5.20 -17.99 7.06
CA LYS A 208 6.10 -18.26 8.19
C LYS A 208 6.76 -17.01 8.73
N ALA A 209 6.89 -15.94 7.95
CA ALA A 209 7.45 -14.71 8.46
C ALA A 209 6.92 -13.46 7.74
N VAL A 210 6.74 -12.36 8.47
CA VAL A 210 6.33 -11.08 7.90
C VAL A 210 7.15 -9.93 8.48
N ILE A 211 7.60 -9.02 7.61
CA ILE A 211 8.05 -7.68 7.99
C ILE A 211 6.98 -6.67 7.58
N VAL A 212 6.65 -5.75 8.47
CA VAL A 212 5.85 -4.55 8.15
C VAL A 212 6.67 -3.32 8.53
N GLY A 213 6.71 -2.29 7.71
CA GLY A 213 7.35 -1.06 8.14
C GLY A 213 6.95 0.17 7.37
N ASP A 214 7.13 1.30 8.04
CA ASP A 214 6.69 2.62 7.63
C ASP A 214 7.80 3.66 7.82
N MET A 215 7.63 4.81 7.17
CA MET A 215 8.54 5.94 7.24
C MET A 215 8.04 7.01 8.22
N LYS A 216 8.97 7.81 8.76
CA LYS A 216 8.62 8.98 9.60
C LYS A 216 7.84 10.07 8.83
N ASP A 217 7.91 10.15 7.52
CA ASP A 217 7.22 11.20 6.77
C ASP A 217 6.56 10.64 5.50
N ASP A 218 6.04 9.42 5.57
CA ASP A 218 5.41 8.68 4.47
C ASP A 218 4.37 9.54 3.74
N GLY A 219 3.49 10.20 4.50
CA GLY A 219 2.43 11.02 3.94
C GLY A 219 2.88 12.31 3.23
N SER A 220 4.13 12.74 3.41
CA SER A 220 4.60 14.07 2.98
C SER A 220 4.47 14.31 1.47
N LEU A 221 4.77 13.30 0.63
CA LEU A 221 4.68 13.37 -0.83
C LEU A 221 3.24 13.51 -1.33
N PHE A 222 2.27 13.06 -0.53
CA PHE A 222 0.88 12.90 -0.99
C PHE A 222 -0.05 13.99 -0.48
N VAL A 223 0.39 14.86 0.43
CA VAL A 223 -0.45 15.92 1.01
C VAL A 223 -1.13 16.78 -0.06
N GLY A 224 -0.40 17.15 -1.12
CA GLY A 224 -0.95 17.99 -2.20
C GLY A 224 -2.06 17.33 -3.01
N SER A 225 -2.13 16.01 -3.03
CA SER A 225 -3.16 15.24 -3.75
C SER A 225 -4.29 14.79 -2.82
N LEU A 226 -3.97 14.53 -1.55
CA LEU A 226 -4.87 13.83 -0.62
C LEU A 226 -5.55 14.75 0.39
N ALA A 227 -4.98 15.92 0.64
CA ALA A 227 -5.47 16.86 1.62
C ALA A 227 -5.32 18.31 1.11
N SER A 228 -5.52 19.27 2.00
CA SER A 228 -5.31 20.69 1.71
C SER A 228 -4.46 21.29 2.82
N VAL A 229 -3.48 22.08 2.42
CA VAL A 229 -2.57 22.78 3.34
C VAL A 229 -3.06 24.18 3.69
N THR A 230 -4.28 24.56 3.29
CA THR A 230 -4.85 25.88 3.60
C THR A 230 -6.04 25.75 4.55
N ARG A 231 -6.22 26.77 5.38
CA ARG A 231 -7.37 26.90 6.27
C ARG A 231 -8.68 26.91 5.51
N GLU A 232 -8.71 27.52 4.33
CA GLU A 232 -9.88 27.52 3.45
C GLU A 232 -10.27 26.10 3.02
N GLY A 233 -9.28 25.26 2.67
CA GLY A 233 -9.51 23.88 2.27
C GLY A 233 -9.78 22.91 3.42
N TRP A 234 -9.52 23.31 4.66
CA TRP A 234 -9.58 22.45 5.84
C TRP A 234 -10.94 21.77 6.03
N GLY A 235 -12.04 22.48 5.79
CA GLY A 235 -13.39 21.91 5.96
C GLY A 235 -13.60 20.62 5.15
N ARG A 236 -13.04 20.56 3.93
CA ARG A 236 -13.10 19.38 3.07
C ARG A 236 -12.21 18.24 3.58
N VAL A 237 -11.05 18.57 4.16
CA VAL A 237 -10.18 17.56 4.79
C VAL A 237 -10.89 16.95 5.99
N PHE A 238 -11.47 17.78 6.85
CA PHE A 238 -12.19 17.32 8.03
C PHE A 238 -13.39 16.42 7.67
N GLU A 239 -14.26 16.84 6.74
CA GLU A 239 -15.41 16.04 6.28
C GLU A 239 -14.99 14.70 5.66
N LYS A 240 -13.82 14.68 4.99
CA LYS A 240 -13.31 13.47 4.32
C LYS A 240 -12.78 12.42 5.29
N TYR A 241 -12.13 12.83 6.37
CA TYR A 241 -11.35 11.95 7.25
C TYR A 241 -11.95 11.75 8.66
N CYS A 242 -12.83 12.64 9.12
CA CYS A 242 -13.47 12.57 10.42
C CYS A 242 -14.96 12.20 10.30
N PRO A 243 -15.42 11.13 10.96
CA PRO A 243 -16.84 10.85 11.09
C PRO A 243 -17.60 12.03 11.72
N PRO A 244 -18.86 12.27 11.31
CA PRO A 244 -19.63 13.43 11.76
C PRO A 244 -20.18 13.29 13.18
N ASP A 245 -20.02 12.14 13.85
CA ASP A 245 -20.51 11.94 15.22
C ASP A 245 -19.66 12.69 16.27
N LEU A 246 -20.28 13.04 17.39
CA LEU A 246 -19.65 13.86 18.43
C LEU A 246 -18.41 13.20 19.05
N GLN A 247 -18.40 11.88 19.19
CA GLN A 247 -17.30 11.15 19.82
C GLN A 247 -16.05 11.21 18.93
N SER A 248 -16.21 10.93 17.63
CA SER A 248 -15.12 11.02 16.66
C SER A 248 -14.56 12.44 16.56
N GLN A 249 -15.41 13.48 16.57
CA GLN A 249 -14.94 14.87 16.55
C GLN A 249 -14.18 15.27 17.83
N GLN A 250 -14.56 14.73 19.00
CA GLN A 250 -13.83 14.94 20.25
C GLN A 250 -12.47 14.24 20.22
N LEU A 251 -12.41 13.00 19.73
CA LEU A 251 -11.16 12.27 19.55
C LEU A 251 -10.24 12.99 18.55
N TRP A 252 -10.79 13.47 17.44
CA TRP A 252 -10.05 14.27 16.47
C TRP A 252 -9.38 15.48 17.11
N LYS A 253 -10.12 16.25 17.90
CA LYS A 253 -9.56 17.42 18.60
C LYS A 253 -8.48 17.03 19.60
N ALA A 254 -8.62 15.89 20.28
CA ALA A 254 -7.60 15.40 21.22
C ALA A 254 -6.31 14.97 20.50
N VAL A 255 -6.42 14.44 19.28
CA VAL A 255 -5.31 13.92 18.48
C VAL A 255 -4.60 15.02 17.70
N TYR A 256 -5.35 15.81 16.93
CA TYR A 256 -4.78 16.75 15.95
C TYR A 256 -4.81 18.21 16.42
N GLY A 257 -5.61 18.52 17.44
CA GLY A 257 -5.83 19.88 17.92
C GLY A 257 -6.80 20.68 17.03
N ALA A 258 -6.80 22.00 17.22
CA ALA A 258 -7.58 22.92 16.40
C ALA A 258 -6.77 23.40 15.19
N VAL A 259 -7.44 23.61 14.06
CA VAL A 259 -6.85 24.25 12.86
C VAL A 259 -7.35 25.68 12.78
N THR A 260 -6.44 26.63 13.01
CA THR A 260 -6.76 28.07 13.05
C THR A 260 -5.98 28.88 12.03
N THR A 261 -4.86 28.34 11.54
CA THR A 261 -3.94 28.94 10.58
C THR A 261 -3.67 28.00 9.40
N ASP A 262 -3.03 28.51 8.34
CA ASP A 262 -2.54 27.65 7.24
C ASP A 262 -1.42 26.72 7.72
N ASP A 263 -0.58 27.16 8.65
CA ASP A 263 0.47 26.32 9.25
C ASP A 263 -0.13 25.13 10.02
N ASP A 264 -1.22 25.36 10.77
CA ASP A 264 -1.97 24.28 11.40
C ASP A 264 -2.52 23.30 10.35
N ALA A 265 -3.12 23.83 9.27
CA ALA A 265 -3.71 23.02 8.21
C ALA A 265 -2.65 22.17 7.49
N ALA A 266 -1.47 22.73 7.22
CA ALA A 266 -0.35 22.02 6.62
C ALA A 266 0.18 20.90 7.53
N ARG A 267 0.46 21.22 8.80
CA ARG A 267 0.94 20.26 9.80
C ARG A 267 -0.05 19.12 9.99
N VAL A 268 -1.31 19.44 10.25
CA VAL A 268 -2.35 18.45 10.54
C VAL A 268 -2.66 17.60 9.30
N SER A 269 -2.70 18.20 8.10
CA SER A 269 -2.91 17.42 6.87
C SER A 269 -1.78 16.43 6.60
N LYS A 270 -0.52 16.79 6.86
CA LYS A 270 0.60 15.85 6.78
C LYS A 270 0.40 14.67 7.75
N MET A 271 0.04 14.95 9.00
CA MET A 271 -0.23 13.91 9.99
C MET A 271 -1.41 13.02 9.57
N ILE A 272 -2.52 13.59 9.08
CA ILE A 272 -3.69 12.81 8.66
C ILE A 272 -3.35 11.88 7.50
N VAL A 273 -2.67 12.39 6.47
CA VAL A 273 -2.31 11.58 5.31
C VAL A 273 -1.38 10.46 5.73
N ASP A 274 -0.36 10.76 6.51
CA ASP A 274 0.55 9.75 7.05
C ASP A 274 -0.19 8.66 7.86
N HIS A 275 -0.98 9.10 8.83
CA HIS A 275 -1.72 8.25 9.75
C HIS A 275 -2.76 7.36 9.07
N SER A 276 -3.55 7.95 8.17
CA SER A 276 -4.73 7.29 7.57
C SER A 276 -4.39 6.41 6.37
N ILE A 277 -3.28 6.70 5.69
CA ILE A 277 -2.88 6.00 4.47
C ILE A 277 -1.84 4.92 4.75
N PHE A 278 -0.90 5.16 5.68
CA PHE A 278 0.24 4.28 5.89
C PHE A 278 0.14 3.60 7.26
N VAL A 279 0.30 4.39 8.33
CA VAL A 279 0.47 3.89 9.70
C VAL A 279 -0.70 3.01 10.15
N TYR A 280 -1.95 3.46 10.00
CA TYR A 280 -3.09 2.70 10.50
C TYR A 280 -3.34 1.39 9.75
N PRO A 281 -3.37 1.35 8.39
CA PRO A 281 -3.46 0.10 7.65
C PRO A 281 -2.38 -0.92 7.99
N GLU A 282 -1.13 -0.47 8.13
CA GLU A 282 0.01 -1.35 8.47
C GLU A 282 -0.09 -1.85 9.90
N PHE A 283 -0.44 -0.96 10.82
CA PHE A 283 -0.70 -1.33 12.21
C PHE A 283 -1.84 -2.35 12.33
N SER A 284 -2.92 -2.20 11.55
CA SER A 284 -4.03 -3.14 11.52
C SER A 284 -3.60 -4.54 11.07
N THR A 285 -2.71 -4.60 10.09
CA THR A 285 -2.09 -5.83 9.60
C THR A 285 -1.19 -6.47 10.66
N LEU A 286 -0.31 -5.69 11.29
CA LEU A 286 0.53 -6.11 12.42
C LEU A 286 -0.32 -6.67 13.57
N ARG A 287 -1.42 -5.99 13.90
CA ARG A 287 -2.37 -6.40 14.96
C ARG A 287 -3.04 -7.73 14.65
N ALA A 288 -3.48 -7.94 13.41
CA ALA A 288 -4.06 -9.21 13.02
C ALA A 288 -3.03 -10.37 13.04
N LEU A 289 -1.82 -10.12 12.55
CA LEU A 289 -0.76 -11.13 12.47
C LEU A 289 -0.16 -11.47 13.84
N SER A 290 -0.05 -10.52 14.75
CA SER A 290 0.46 -10.77 16.12
C SER A 290 -0.49 -11.63 16.97
N LYS A 291 -1.74 -11.83 16.52
CA LYS A 291 -2.73 -12.71 17.16
C LYS A 291 -2.70 -14.14 16.62
N ARG A 292 -1.79 -14.45 15.71
CA ARG A 292 -1.62 -15.81 15.20
C ARG A 292 -1.24 -16.78 16.33
N PRO A 293 -1.81 -17.99 16.36
CA PRO A 293 -1.53 -18.97 17.41
C PRO A 293 -0.09 -19.50 17.39
N ASP A 294 0.61 -19.37 16.27
CA ASP A 294 1.99 -19.83 16.04
C ASP A 294 3.04 -18.71 16.13
N LEU A 295 2.67 -17.51 16.59
CA LEU A 295 3.61 -16.39 16.79
C LEU A 295 4.78 -16.81 17.68
N GLY A 296 6.01 -16.61 17.20
CA GLY A 296 7.25 -16.99 17.88
C GLY A 296 7.54 -18.50 17.92
N HIS A 297 6.63 -19.33 17.41
CA HIS A 297 6.67 -20.79 17.45
C HIS A 297 6.29 -21.42 16.09
N GLY A 298 6.68 -20.78 14.99
CA GLY A 298 6.33 -21.18 13.61
C GLY A 298 6.05 -19.99 12.70
N PHE A 299 5.71 -18.84 13.30
CA PHE A 299 5.52 -17.56 12.62
C PHE A 299 6.36 -16.45 13.26
N ASP A 300 7.23 -15.81 12.48
CA ASP A 300 8.02 -14.65 12.91
C ASP A 300 7.42 -13.34 12.40
N LEU A 301 7.30 -12.34 13.28
CA LEU A 301 6.74 -11.03 12.93
C LEU A 301 7.71 -9.92 13.33
N TYR A 302 7.99 -9.03 12.39
CA TYR A 302 8.91 -7.92 12.55
C TYR A 302 8.24 -6.62 12.16
N GLN A 303 8.58 -5.55 12.88
CA GLN A 303 8.26 -4.18 12.49
C GLN A 303 9.54 -3.38 12.33
N TYR A 304 9.63 -2.52 11.31
CA TYR A 304 10.61 -1.43 11.30
C TYR A 304 9.97 -0.07 11.15
N TYR A 305 10.73 0.95 11.53
CA TYR A 305 10.36 2.34 11.39
C TYR A 305 11.57 3.14 10.89
N PHE A 306 11.38 3.87 9.79
CA PHE A 306 12.48 4.51 9.06
C PHE A 306 12.47 6.03 9.26
N GLU A 307 13.50 6.57 9.91
CA GLU A 307 13.59 8.00 10.24
C GLU A 307 14.60 8.76 9.39
N ARG A 308 15.43 8.08 8.61
CA ARG A 308 16.53 8.73 7.85
C ARG A 308 16.01 9.48 6.61
N PRO A 309 16.13 10.82 6.53
CA PRO A 309 15.87 11.56 5.29
C PRO A 309 16.99 11.36 4.26
N LEU A 310 16.66 11.60 2.99
CA LEU A 310 17.64 11.68 1.90
C LEU A 310 17.73 13.09 1.34
N ASP A 311 18.71 13.86 1.84
CA ASP A 311 18.88 15.28 1.50
C ASP A 311 19.06 15.51 -0.01
N ALA A 312 19.75 14.61 -0.72
CA ALA A 312 19.92 14.74 -2.17
C ALA A 312 18.61 14.58 -2.96
N VAL A 313 17.66 13.80 -2.45
CA VAL A 313 16.32 13.64 -3.02
C VAL A 313 15.45 14.84 -2.64
N ILE A 314 15.52 15.30 -1.39
CA ILE A 314 14.87 16.52 -0.90
C ILE A 314 15.25 17.73 -1.78
N ASN A 315 16.54 17.90 -2.05
CA ASN A 315 17.05 19.03 -2.83
C ASN A 315 16.68 19.00 -4.33
N LYS A 316 16.39 17.81 -4.88
CA LYS A 316 16.00 17.64 -6.30
C LYS A 316 14.49 17.61 -6.53
N VAL A 317 13.72 17.05 -5.60
CA VAL A 317 12.27 16.81 -5.74
C VAL A 317 11.43 17.85 -4.99
N GLY A 318 11.90 18.35 -3.84
CA GLY A 318 11.14 19.26 -2.98
C GLY A 318 11.02 20.70 -3.49
N GLY A 319 11.77 21.06 -4.54
CA GLY A 319 12.13 22.45 -4.79
C GLY A 319 12.97 23.01 -3.64
N ALA A 320 13.65 24.14 -3.85
CA ALA A 320 14.66 24.65 -2.93
C ALA A 320 14.18 25.02 -1.49
N ASN A 321 12.93 24.77 -1.10
CA ASN A 321 12.33 25.25 0.15
C ASN A 321 11.35 24.28 0.87
N LYS A 322 11.26 22.98 0.51
CA LYS A 322 10.41 22.02 1.25
C LYS A 322 11.16 20.74 1.60
N SER A 323 11.44 20.55 2.88
CA SER A 323 11.94 19.27 3.41
C SER A 323 10.81 18.25 3.41
N LEU A 324 11.01 17.13 2.71
CA LEU A 324 10.10 15.98 2.71
C LEU A 324 10.35 15.04 3.90
N GLY A 325 11.49 15.16 4.58
CA GLY A 325 11.88 14.27 5.67
C GLY A 325 12.17 12.85 5.19
N ALA A 326 11.97 11.86 6.06
CA ALA A 326 12.06 10.45 5.68
C ALA A 326 10.77 10.03 4.99
N HIS A 327 10.66 10.35 3.71
CA HIS A 327 9.41 10.20 2.97
C HIS A 327 9.25 8.82 2.34
N HIS A 328 8.04 8.55 1.87
CA HIS A 328 7.66 7.35 1.14
C HIS A 328 8.64 7.00 0.02
N GLY A 329 9.05 5.73 -0.03
CA GLY A 329 9.99 5.21 -1.02
C GLY A 329 11.47 5.55 -0.75
N ASN A 330 11.85 6.00 0.44
CA ASN A 330 13.26 6.17 0.80
C ASN A 330 13.97 4.84 1.04
N ASP A 331 13.34 3.91 1.73
CA ASP A 331 13.95 2.65 2.12
C ASP A 331 14.35 1.72 0.95
N PRO A 332 13.70 1.68 -0.24
CA PRO A 332 14.18 0.85 -1.32
C PRO A 332 15.47 1.42 -1.91
N VAL A 333 15.72 2.74 -1.78
CA VAL A 333 16.99 3.35 -2.19
C VAL A 333 18.14 2.76 -1.38
N PHE A 334 17.95 2.58 -0.06
CA PHE A 334 18.96 1.95 0.80
C PHE A 334 19.04 0.43 0.59
N LEU A 335 17.91 -0.23 0.34
CA LEU A 335 17.87 -1.67 0.13
C LEU A 335 18.54 -2.08 -1.18
N PHE A 336 18.18 -1.44 -2.29
CA PHE A 336 18.73 -1.77 -3.62
C PHE A 336 20.04 -1.02 -3.91
N ALA A 337 20.28 0.10 -3.24
CA ALA A 337 21.50 0.90 -3.38
C ALA A 337 21.90 1.10 -4.86
N PRO A 338 21.04 1.65 -5.74
CA PRO A 338 21.39 1.81 -7.14
C PRO A 338 22.65 2.67 -7.31
N ASP A 339 23.42 2.46 -8.39
CA ASP A 339 24.75 3.07 -8.57
C ASP A 339 24.75 4.59 -8.39
N PHE A 340 23.73 5.29 -8.88
CA PHE A 340 23.59 6.74 -8.70
C PHE A 340 23.50 7.12 -7.22
N ALA A 341 22.81 6.34 -6.40
CA ALA A 341 22.71 6.60 -4.99
C ALA A 341 24.08 6.40 -4.31
N GLN A 342 24.76 5.29 -4.59
CA GLN A 342 26.09 5.02 -4.05
C GLN A 342 27.13 6.07 -4.46
N GLU A 343 27.11 6.52 -5.72
CA GLU A 343 28.12 7.43 -6.26
C GLU A 343 27.88 8.91 -5.91
N LYS A 344 26.60 9.32 -5.75
CA LYS A 344 26.24 10.75 -5.75
C LYS A 344 25.27 11.18 -4.66
N VAL A 345 24.72 10.24 -3.89
CA VAL A 345 23.71 10.55 -2.86
C VAL A 345 24.21 10.15 -1.48
N PHE A 346 24.61 8.90 -1.30
CA PHE A 346 24.92 8.36 0.02
C PHE A 346 26.24 8.89 0.58
N THR A 347 26.21 9.27 1.85
CA THR A 347 27.41 9.43 2.68
C THR A 347 28.01 8.05 3.03
N GLU A 348 29.20 8.02 3.64
CA GLU A 348 29.80 6.77 4.12
C GLU A 348 28.93 6.07 5.18
N ASP A 349 28.30 6.85 6.07
CA ASP A 349 27.38 6.35 7.10
C ASP A 349 26.10 5.79 6.48
N GLU A 350 25.54 6.45 5.46
CA GLU A 350 24.37 5.96 4.71
C GLU A 350 24.69 4.70 3.90
N MET A 351 25.88 4.61 3.32
CA MET A 351 26.38 3.38 2.71
C MET A 351 26.50 2.25 3.74
N SER A 352 26.85 2.57 4.99
CA SER A 352 26.88 1.59 6.09
C SER A 352 25.48 1.11 6.47
N LEU A 353 24.54 2.04 6.64
CA LEU A 353 23.13 1.73 6.88
C LEU A 353 22.55 0.89 5.75
N SER A 354 22.83 1.22 4.49
CA SER A 354 22.40 0.46 3.31
C SER A 354 22.86 -0.99 3.37
N ARG A 355 24.15 -1.25 3.65
CA ARG A 355 24.66 -2.62 3.83
C ARG A 355 24.01 -3.35 5.01
N GLN A 356 23.74 -2.64 6.10
CA GLN A 356 23.05 -3.22 7.26
C GLN A 356 21.60 -3.61 6.91
N MET A 357 20.86 -2.76 6.20
CA MET A 357 19.51 -3.05 5.72
C MET A 357 19.50 -4.23 4.75
N GLN A 358 20.43 -4.26 3.78
CA GLN A 358 20.58 -5.39 2.86
C GLN A 358 20.78 -6.70 3.63
N ARG A 359 21.70 -6.73 4.59
CA ARG A 359 21.90 -7.90 5.47
C ARG A 359 20.62 -8.32 6.17
N MET A 360 19.87 -7.39 6.75
CA MET A 360 18.62 -7.68 7.45
C MET A 360 17.56 -8.32 6.54
N TRP A 361 17.38 -7.82 5.32
CA TRP A 361 16.45 -8.38 4.33
C TRP A 361 16.92 -9.74 3.80
N ILE A 362 18.23 -9.88 3.55
CA ILE A 362 18.81 -11.16 3.09
C ILE A 362 18.66 -12.23 4.16
N GLU A 363 18.99 -11.92 5.42
CA GLU A 363 18.83 -12.86 6.53
C GLU A 363 17.36 -13.24 6.72
N PHE A 364 16.44 -12.27 6.65
CA PHE A 364 15.01 -12.56 6.66
C PHE A 364 14.61 -13.54 5.55
N ALA A 365 15.06 -13.33 4.31
CA ALA A 365 14.79 -14.22 3.18
C ALA A 365 15.42 -15.62 3.32
N HIS A 366 16.37 -15.81 4.24
CA HIS A 366 16.92 -17.12 4.61
C HIS A 366 16.20 -17.75 5.82
N GLY A 367 15.13 -17.12 6.32
CA GLY A 367 14.43 -17.55 7.53
C GLY A 367 15.20 -17.25 8.81
N GLU A 368 16.15 -16.31 8.76
CA GLU A 368 16.96 -15.88 9.89
C GLU A 368 16.46 -14.53 10.43
N GLY A 369 16.47 -14.37 11.76
CA GLY A 369 16.04 -13.15 12.43
C GLY A 369 17.12 -12.41 13.22
N ALA A 370 18.37 -12.89 13.21
CA ALA A 370 19.39 -12.46 14.16
C ALA A 370 19.81 -10.98 14.01
N SER A 371 19.77 -10.44 12.79
CA SER A 371 20.09 -9.02 12.54
C SER A 371 18.94 -8.06 12.79
N TRP A 372 17.75 -8.53 13.21
CA TRP A 372 16.62 -7.67 13.53
C TRP A 372 16.58 -7.36 15.04
N PRO A 373 16.87 -6.12 15.48
CA PRO A 373 16.86 -5.75 16.90
C PRO A 373 15.54 -5.99 17.63
N ALA A 374 14.42 -5.94 16.91
CA ALA A 374 13.09 -6.15 17.47
C ALA A 374 12.38 -7.29 16.73
N ARG A 375 11.75 -8.17 17.49
CA ARG A 375 10.80 -9.17 16.98
C ARG A 375 9.54 -9.12 17.83
N ILE A 376 8.39 -9.07 17.19
CA ILE A 376 7.10 -9.13 17.87
C ILE A 376 6.87 -10.58 18.29
N THR A 377 6.71 -10.79 19.59
CA THR A 377 6.57 -12.13 20.20
C THR A 377 5.32 -12.26 21.07
N GLN A 378 4.55 -11.18 21.19
CA GLN A 378 3.29 -11.12 21.89
C GLN A 378 2.30 -10.36 21.01
N PRO A 379 0.98 -10.58 21.18
CA PRO A 379 -0.02 -9.76 20.54
C PRO A 379 0.27 -8.28 20.79
N VAL A 380 0.26 -7.49 19.71
CA VAL A 380 0.28 -6.02 19.81
C VAL A 380 -1.12 -5.55 20.20
N ASP A 381 -1.59 -6.02 21.36
CA ASP A 381 -2.92 -5.72 21.88
C ASP A 381 -2.96 -4.23 22.25
N ASP A 382 -3.51 -3.43 21.32
CA ASP A 382 -3.85 -2.01 21.39
C ASP A 382 -2.96 -1.18 22.30
N PHE A 383 -2.08 -0.36 21.69
CA PHE A 383 -1.18 0.65 22.29
C PHE A 383 -1.83 1.70 23.22
N ALA A 384 -2.85 1.36 24.00
CA ALA A 384 -3.41 2.14 25.09
C ALA A 384 -2.34 2.60 26.10
N TYR A 385 -1.18 1.94 26.14
CA TYR A 385 -0.05 2.27 27.02
C TYR A 385 1.28 2.26 26.24
N HIS A 386 1.64 3.39 25.65
CA HIS A 386 2.90 3.72 24.95
C HIS A 386 4.20 3.51 25.73
N GLY A 387 4.18 2.82 26.86
CA GLY A 387 5.23 2.94 27.87
C GLY A 387 6.14 1.74 28.10
N GLN A 388 5.85 0.54 27.57
CA GLN A 388 6.53 -0.67 28.11
C GLN A 388 7.05 -1.72 27.13
N VAL A 389 6.74 -1.69 25.84
CA VAL A 389 7.26 -2.70 24.89
C VAL A 389 7.89 -2.04 23.67
N GLU A 390 9.21 -2.14 23.57
CA GLU A 390 9.94 -1.82 22.34
C GLU A 390 9.72 -2.96 21.34
N GLU A 391 9.07 -2.66 20.22
CA GLU A 391 8.55 -3.67 19.27
C GLU A 391 9.02 -3.45 17.83
N ALA A 392 9.70 -2.33 17.55
CA ALA A 392 10.16 -1.98 16.22
C ALA A 392 11.69 -1.87 16.14
N THR A 393 12.24 -2.25 15.00
CA THR A 393 13.59 -1.90 14.58
C THR A 393 13.57 -0.50 13.98
N VAL A 394 14.21 0.46 14.64
CA VAL A 394 14.23 1.86 14.21
C VAL A 394 15.53 2.15 13.47
N MET A 395 15.42 2.61 12.23
CA MET A 395 16.54 3.09 11.41
C MET A 395 16.59 4.62 11.56
N GLN A 396 17.42 5.08 12.49
CA GLN A 396 17.42 6.44 13.00
C GLN A 396 18.00 7.46 12.00
N GLU A 397 17.71 8.74 12.26
CA GLU A 397 18.29 9.86 11.50
C GLU A 397 19.83 9.86 11.51
N ASP A 398 20.46 9.39 12.59
CA ASP A 398 21.91 9.31 12.74
C ASP A 398 22.53 8.04 12.11
N THR A 399 21.75 7.31 11.30
CA THR A 399 22.10 6.04 10.62
C THR A 399 22.30 4.84 11.54
N THR A 400 22.01 4.97 12.84
CA THR A 400 22.00 3.82 13.75
C THR A 400 20.73 2.99 13.58
N VAL A 401 20.85 1.68 13.87
CA VAL A 401 19.72 0.75 13.87
C VAL A 401 19.54 0.22 15.27
N THR A 402 18.43 0.58 15.91
CA THR A 402 18.16 0.24 17.32
C THR A 402 16.83 -0.46 17.48
N LYS A 403 16.62 -1.02 18.66
CA LYS A 403 15.29 -1.43 19.12
C LYS A 403 14.57 -0.20 19.70
N GLY A 404 13.28 -0.04 19.43
CA GLY A 404 12.52 1.11 19.93
C GLY A 404 11.01 1.02 19.67
N HIS A 405 10.36 2.18 19.71
CA HIS A 405 8.93 2.34 19.43
C HIS A 405 8.69 3.07 18.11
N ALA A 406 7.68 2.65 17.35
CA ALA A 406 7.09 3.49 16.31
C ALA A 406 6.23 4.57 17.00
N SER A 407 6.72 5.82 17.04
CA SER A 407 6.23 6.91 17.92
C SER A 407 4.84 7.49 17.59
N ARG A 408 3.99 6.77 16.82
CA ARG A 408 2.78 7.35 16.20
C ARG A 408 1.44 6.96 16.80
N ALA A 409 1.29 5.92 17.64
CA ALA A 409 -0.02 5.26 17.80
C ALA A 409 -0.80 5.49 19.12
N GLY A 410 -1.05 6.73 19.56
CA GLY A 410 -1.81 7.06 20.80
C GLY A 410 -3.19 6.39 20.93
N LYS A 411 -3.68 6.09 22.16
CA LYS A 411 -5.03 5.50 22.38
C LYS A 411 -6.14 6.29 21.66
N ALA A 412 -6.14 7.61 21.78
CA ALA A 412 -7.14 8.47 21.16
C ALA A 412 -7.07 8.44 19.63
N LEU A 413 -5.86 8.30 19.07
CA LEU A 413 -5.65 8.20 17.63
C LEU A 413 -6.15 6.85 17.10
N LEU A 414 -5.84 5.76 17.80
CA LEU A 414 -6.34 4.43 17.43
C LEU A 414 -7.86 4.38 17.46
N SER A 415 -8.49 4.87 18.53
CA SER A 415 -9.95 4.89 18.62
C SER A 415 -10.60 5.78 17.55
N LEU A 416 -9.93 6.88 17.16
CA LEU A 416 -10.39 7.70 16.04
C LEU A 416 -10.32 6.93 14.72
N TRP A 417 -9.23 6.22 14.47
CA TRP A 417 -9.06 5.43 13.24
C TRP A 417 -10.08 4.30 13.12
N GLU A 418 -10.31 3.53 14.19
CA GLU A 418 -11.33 2.48 14.22
C GLU A 418 -12.72 3.04 13.91
N ALA A 419 -13.07 4.18 14.51
CA ALA A 419 -14.33 4.87 14.21
C ALA A 419 -14.39 5.34 12.75
N SER A 420 -13.30 5.92 12.22
CA SER A 420 -13.19 6.37 10.84
C SER A 420 -13.34 5.22 9.83
N GLU A 421 -12.69 4.09 10.07
CA GLU A 421 -12.77 2.92 9.18
C GLU A 421 -14.16 2.29 9.19
N MET A 422 -14.76 2.11 10.38
CA MET A 422 -16.13 1.59 10.51
C MET A 422 -17.15 2.50 9.80
N TRP A 423 -17.04 3.81 10.00
CA TRP A 423 -17.85 4.80 9.31
C TRP A 423 -17.68 4.71 7.79
N ALA A 424 -16.44 4.64 7.30
CA ALA A 424 -16.15 4.54 5.88
C ALA A 424 -16.65 3.22 5.26
N SER A 425 -16.63 2.12 6.01
CA SER A 425 -17.21 0.84 5.59
C SER A 425 -18.73 0.96 5.46
N ALA A 426 -19.41 1.42 6.50
CA ALA A 426 -20.87 1.57 6.53
C ALA A 426 -21.40 2.55 5.47
N ALA A 427 -20.73 3.69 5.29
CA ALA A 427 -21.11 4.67 4.27
C ALA A 427 -21.01 4.09 2.85
N ARG A 428 -20.00 3.25 2.59
CA ARG A 428 -19.85 2.60 1.29
C ARG A 428 -20.93 1.56 1.05
N GLU A 429 -21.37 0.80 2.05
CA GLU A 429 -22.50 -0.16 1.92
C GLU A 429 -23.80 0.47 1.38
N GLN A 430 -24.07 1.74 1.69
CA GLN A 430 -25.30 2.42 1.28
C GLN A 430 -25.39 2.77 -0.23
N ARG A 431 -24.35 2.49 -1.04
CA ARG A 431 -24.31 2.69 -2.52
C ARG A 431 -24.84 4.07 -2.98
N GLY A 432 -24.17 5.15 -2.59
CA GLY A 432 -24.55 6.51 -3.00
C GLY A 432 -23.42 7.54 -2.93
N MET A 433 -23.75 8.82 -3.14
CA MET A 433 -22.78 9.93 -3.08
C MET A 433 -22.07 10.02 -1.72
N SER A 434 -22.73 9.65 -0.63
CA SER A 434 -22.11 9.52 0.70
C SER A 434 -21.01 8.45 0.71
N GLY A 435 -21.20 7.31 0.03
CA GLY A 435 -20.18 6.28 -0.13
C GLY A 435 -19.02 6.71 -1.04
N LEU A 436 -19.27 7.57 -2.02
CA LEU A 436 -18.21 8.18 -2.83
C LEU A 436 -17.43 9.25 -2.05
N LYS A 437 -18.09 9.97 -1.14
CA LYS A 437 -17.50 11.02 -0.30
C LYS A 437 -16.77 10.49 0.92
N ALA A 438 -17.32 9.47 1.57
CA ALA A 438 -16.67 8.74 2.64
C ALA A 438 -15.33 8.30 2.08
N GLY A 439 -14.26 8.91 2.61
CA GLY A 439 -12.95 8.81 2.01
C GLY A 439 -12.65 7.36 1.68
N LEU A 440 -12.10 7.11 0.50
CA LEU A 440 -11.16 6.00 0.45
C LEU A 440 -10.11 6.34 1.52
N LEU A 441 -9.85 5.42 2.43
CA LEU A 441 -8.58 5.40 3.15
C LEU A 441 -7.37 5.22 2.20
N CYS A 442 -7.56 5.37 0.87
CA CYS A 442 -6.58 5.87 -0.11
C CYS A 442 -7.21 6.56 -1.33
N ILE A 443 -6.87 7.85 -1.47
CA ILE A 443 -6.79 8.60 -2.74
C ILE A 443 -8.11 9.12 -3.34
N ALA A 444 -8.33 10.41 -3.08
CA ALA A 444 -9.19 11.28 -3.87
C ALA A 444 -8.29 12.11 -4.80
N ILE A 445 -8.73 12.37 -6.02
CA ILE A 445 -8.16 13.42 -6.88
C ILE A 445 -9.05 14.68 -6.74
N PRO A 446 -8.50 15.90 -6.69
CA PRO A 446 -9.26 17.12 -6.41
C PRO A 446 -10.26 17.50 -7.51
N PRO A 447 -11.32 18.28 -7.15
CA PRO A 447 -12.19 18.89 -8.14
C PRO A 447 -11.43 19.93 -9.00
N ALA A 448 -11.80 19.99 -10.27
CA ALA A 448 -11.30 20.98 -11.21
C ALA A 448 -11.71 22.41 -10.81
N GLY A 449 -10.74 23.32 -10.81
CA GLY A 449 -10.98 24.77 -10.87
C GLY A 449 -10.15 25.60 -9.92
N SER A 450 -8.98 26.07 -10.39
CA SER A 450 -8.47 27.44 -10.23
C SER A 450 -6.99 27.51 -10.63
N TRP A 451 -6.70 27.66 -11.91
CA TRP A 451 -5.45 28.27 -12.39
C TRP A 451 -5.77 29.10 -13.63
N SER A 452 -5.90 30.41 -13.43
CA SER A 452 -5.58 31.43 -14.42
C SER A 452 -4.09 31.74 -14.34
#